data_AF-A0A401TKU5-F1
#
_entry.id   AF-A0A401TKU5-F1
#
_cell.length_a   1.000
_cell.length_b   1.000
_cell.length_c   1.000
_cell.angle_alpha   90.00
_cell.angle_beta   90.00
_cell.angle_gamma   90.00
#
_symmetry.space_group_name_H-M   'P 1'
#
loop_
_entity.id
_entity.type
_entity.pdbx_description
1 polymer ?
#
loop_
_entity_poly.entity_id
_entity_poly.type
_entity_poly.pdbx_seq_one_letter_code
_entity_poly.pdbx_strand_id
1 'polypeptide(L)'
;MVVCAAGSPDVDEPCEPSLRAWSPELHLYHMNMTVPCPQPEGCMLELLFAHPVVADSLSVWVTYLSARAGETITSVEILTVDGEDIRLGGPLYTFCDIPLTVKVNVKKRVAGVKIYTFDEKLELDAVLLTSRVQDPLCTKCKSLKYKVVREPPFHMGRTVTVAQAERTFTDW
;
A
#
# COMPACT_ATOMS: atom_id res chain seq x y z
N MET A 1 18.92 8.52 -2.40
CA MET A 1 17.65 8.93 -3.02
C MET A 1 16.55 8.43 -2.09
N VAL A 2 15.92 9.34 -1.34
CA VAL A 2 14.85 9.01 -0.40
C VAL A 2 13.55 9.02 -1.20
N VAL A 3 12.88 7.88 -1.32
CA VAL A 3 11.56 7.84 -1.95
C VAL A 3 10.53 8.13 -0.85
N CYS A 4 10.12 9.39 -0.76
CA CYS A 4 8.91 9.79 -0.04
C CYS A 4 7.72 9.65 -1.00
N ALA A 5 6.70 8.92 -0.56
CA ALA A 5 5.34 8.86 -1.11
C ALA A 5 5.24 8.75 -2.65
N ALA A 6 5.10 7.52 -3.16
CA ALA A 6 4.26 7.35 -4.34
C ALA A 6 2.82 7.75 -3.92
N GLY A 7 2.16 8.57 -4.73
CA GLY A 7 0.80 9.06 -4.45
C GLY A 7 -0.24 7.94 -4.40
N SER A 8 -1.53 8.31 -4.32
CA SER A 8 -2.58 7.37 -4.70
C SER A 8 -2.31 6.89 -6.14
N PRO A 9 -2.55 5.62 -6.47
CA PRO A 9 -2.21 5.07 -7.77
C PRO A 9 -2.82 5.90 -8.90
N ASP A 10 -2.07 6.05 -9.99
CA ASP A 10 -2.48 6.74 -11.22
C ASP A 10 -3.45 5.83 -12.00
N VAL A 11 -4.68 5.68 -11.51
CA VAL A 11 -5.72 4.87 -12.16
C VAL A 11 -6.64 5.78 -12.99
N ASP A 12 -6.63 5.59 -14.31
CA ASP A 12 -7.50 6.32 -15.26
C ASP A 12 -8.95 5.77 -15.27
N GLU A 13 -9.15 4.47 -15.05
CA GLU A 13 -10.46 3.80 -15.01
C GLU A 13 -10.55 2.76 -13.87
N PRO A 14 -11.69 2.64 -13.15
CA PRO A 14 -11.79 1.80 -11.96
C PRO A 14 -11.55 0.32 -12.26
N CYS A 15 -10.66 -0.32 -11.51
CA CYS A 15 -10.45 -1.76 -11.53
C CYS A 15 -10.08 -2.37 -12.90
N GLU A 16 -9.28 -1.68 -13.72
CA GLU A 16 -8.77 -2.21 -15.00
C GLU A 16 -7.31 -2.70 -14.87
N PRO A 17 -6.91 -3.77 -15.58
CA PRO A 17 -5.53 -4.28 -15.56
C PRO A 17 -4.48 -3.26 -16.02
N SER A 18 -3.31 -3.26 -15.40
CA SER A 18 -2.21 -2.33 -15.67
C SER A 18 -0.88 -3.06 -15.90
N LEU A 19 -0.17 -2.66 -16.97
CA LEU A 19 1.18 -3.16 -17.27
C LEU A 19 2.26 -2.68 -16.28
N ARG A 20 1.92 -1.78 -15.35
CA ARG A 20 2.85 -1.23 -14.35
C ARG A 20 2.71 -1.90 -12.98
N ALA A 21 1.70 -2.73 -12.79
CA ALA A 21 1.47 -3.46 -11.55
C ALA A 21 2.19 -4.82 -11.56
N TRP A 22 2.44 -5.37 -10.36
CA TRP A 22 2.88 -6.74 -10.20
C TRP A 22 1.68 -7.69 -10.21
N SER A 23 1.78 -8.80 -10.95
CA SER A 23 0.78 -9.87 -10.95
C SER A 23 1.46 -11.25 -10.94
N PRO A 24 0.87 -12.27 -10.27
CA PRO A 24 1.39 -13.64 -10.33
C PRO A 24 1.42 -14.24 -11.74
N GLU A 25 0.43 -13.96 -12.59
CA GLU A 25 0.38 -14.49 -13.96
C GLU A 25 1.36 -13.81 -14.92
N LEU A 26 1.76 -12.56 -14.65
CA LEU A 26 2.56 -11.76 -15.58
C LEU A 26 4.05 -12.14 -15.54
N HIS A 27 4.37 -13.30 -16.11
CA HIS A 27 5.74 -13.72 -16.36
C HIS A 27 6.23 -13.05 -17.66
N LEU A 28 7.10 -12.03 -17.53
CA LEU A 28 7.70 -11.29 -18.66
C LEU A 28 8.35 -12.17 -19.74
N TYR A 29 8.67 -13.42 -19.42
CA TYR A 29 9.37 -14.36 -20.30
C TYR A 29 8.45 -15.40 -20.98
N HIS A 30 7.22 -15.61 -20.48
CA HIS A 30 6.32 -16.65 -20.99
C HIS A 30 4.85 -16.24 -20.92
N MET A 31 4.42 -15.37 -21.85
CA MET A 31 3.01 -14.92 -21.94
C MET A 31 1.99 -16.02 -22.29
N ASN A 32 2.44 -17.22 -22.68
CA ASN A 32 1.58 -18.37 -23.02
C ASN A 32 1.50 -19.43 -21.92
N MET A 33 2.09 -19.19 -20.74
CA MET A 33 2.02 -20.12 -19.61
C MET A 33 1.48 -19.37 -18.39
N THR A 34 0.20 -19.58 -18.07
CA THR A 34 -0.31 -19.30 -16.73
C THR A 34 0.21 -20.40 -15.81
N VAL A 35 1.16 -20.04 -14.93
CA VAL A 35 1.65 -20.95 -13.90
C VAL A 35 0.71 -20.82 -12.71
N PRO A 36 -0.06 -21.87 -12.37
CA PRO A 36 -1.00 -21.76 -11.27
C PRO A 36 -0.28 -21.55 -9.95
N CYS A 37 -0.93 -20.88 -9.00
CA CYS A 37 -0.33 -20.64 -7.70
C CYS A 37 -0.02 -21.97 -6.97
N PRO A 38 1.21 -22.14 -6.44
CA PRO A 38 1.61 -23.39 -5.82
C PRO A 38 0.78 -23.68 -4.57
N GLN A 39 0.40 -24.94 -4.39
CA GLN A 39 -0.28 -25.41 -3.18
C GLN A 39 0.77 -25.87 -2.15
N PRO A 40 0.59 -25.61 -0.84
CA PRO A 40 -0.59 -25.01 -0.21
C PRO A 40 -0.46 -23.50 0.08
N GLU A 41 0.64 -22.84 -0.30
CA GLU A 41 0.96 -21.49 0.19
C GLU A 41 0.45 -20.35 -0.71
N GLY A 42 0.17 -20.64 -1.98
CA GLY A 42 -0.22 -19.65 -2.97
C GLY A 42 0.98 -18.97 -3.62
N CYS A 43 0.70 -18.00 -4.50
CA CYS A 43 1.71 -17.14 -5.08
C CYS A 43 2.18 -16.11 -4.05
N MET A 44 3.47 -15.77 -4.08
CA MET A 44 4.09 -14.88 -3.10
C MET A 44 4.87 -13.75 -3.79
N LEU A 45 4.62 -12.52 -3.34
CA LEU A 45 5.45 -11.35 -3.66
C LEU A 45 6.28 -10.98 -2.44
N GLU A 46 7.60 -10.94 -2.60
CA GLU A 46 8.52 -10.42 -1.58
C GLU A 46 9.04 -9.03 -2.00
N LEU A 47 8.93 -8.05 -1.10
CA LEU A 47 9.44 -6.70 -1.29
C LEU A 47 10.33 -6.29 -0.12
N LEU A 48 11.45 -5.65 -0.42
CA LEU A 48 12.35 -5.06 0.57
C LEU A 48 12.23 -3.54 0.54
N PHE A 49 12.15 -2.93 1.73
CA PHE A 49 12.11 -1.48 1.89
C PHE A 49 13.54 -0.92 1.93
N ALA A 50 13.76 0.19 1.22
CA ALA A 50 15.04 0.88 1.21
C ALA A 50 15.51 1.32 2.61
N HIS A 51 14.56 1.61 3.51
CA HIS A 51 14.83 2.06 4.86
C HIS A 51 13.98 1.28 5.87
N PRO A 52 14.59 0.37 6.64
CA PRO A 52 13.84 -0.35 7.67
C PRO A 52 13.38 0.59 8.79
N VAL A 53 12.14 0.47 9.24
CA VAL A 53 11.57 1.32 10.30
C VAL A 53 10.81 0.49 11.31
N VAL A 54 10.67 0.99 12.53
CA VAL A 54 9.66 0.44 13.44
C VAL A 54 8.31 0.93 12.93
N ALA A 55 7.55 0.02 12.32
CA ALA A 55 6.33 0.35 11.61
C ALA A 55 5.13 0.58 12.54
N ASP A 56 4.21 1.43 12.09
CA ASP A 56 2.86 1.59 12.63
C ASP A 56 1.85 0.79 11.78
N SER A 57 1.96 0.90 10.46
CA SER A 57 1.02 0.31 9.52
C SER A 57 1.68 -0.04 8.19
N LEU A 58 1.06 -0.97 7.48
CA LEU A 58 1.39 -1.36 6.12
C LEU A 58 0.13 -1.17 5.28
N SER A 59 0.27 -0.48 4.14
CA SER A 59 -0.81 -0.29 3.17
C SER A 59 -0.43 -0.93 1.84
N VAL A 60 -1.37 -1.62 1.21
CA VAL A 60 -1.22 -2.30 -0.08
C VAL A 60 -2.31 -1.79 -1.03
N TRP A 61 -1.92 -1.37 -2.22
CA TRP A 61 -2.83 -0.91 -3.27
C TRP A 61 -3.00 -2.00 -4.32
N VAL A 62 -4.26 -2.36 -4.53
CA VAL A 62 -4.68 -3.30 -5.56
C VAL A 62 -5.28 -2.50 -6.70
N THR A 63 -4.86 -2.76 -7.94
CA THR A 63 -5.43 -2.15 -9.15
C THR A 63 -6.40 -3.07 -9.85
N TYR A 64 -6.18 -4.39 -9.75
CA TYR A 64 -7.04 -5.38 -10.37
C TYR A 64 -7.12 -6.65 -9.53
N LEU A 65 -8.27 -7.34 -9.59
CA LEU A 65 -8.55 -8.62 -8.94
C LEU A 65 -9.62 -9.38 -9.74
N SER A 66 -9.50 -10.71 -9.85
CA SER A 66 -10.42 -11.50 -10.68
C SER A 66 -11.79 -11.68 -10.05
N ALA A 67 -11.86 -11.73 -8.71
CA ALA A 67 -13.07 -11.95 -7.96
C ALA A 67 -13.56 -10.64 -7.31
N ARG A 68 -14.54 -9.96 -7.95
CA ARG A 68 -15.03 -8.59 -7.63
C ARG A 68 -15.19 -8.18 -6.15
N ALA A 69 -15.30 -9.12 -5.21
CA ALA A 69 -15.09 -8.88 -3.78
C ALA A 69 -14.73 -10.21 -3.08
N GLY A 70 -13.58 -10.27 -2.41
CA GLY A 70 -13.16 -11.50 -1.72
C GLY A 70 -11.88 -11.36 -0.89
N GLU A 71 -11.62 -12.40 -0.11
CA GLU A 71 -10.40 -12.65 0.67
C GLU A 71 -9.23 -13.03 -0.27
N THR A 72 -8.80 -12.08 -1.09
CA THR A 72 -7.88 -12.32 -2.22
C THR A 72 -6.43 -12.40 -1.75
N ILE A 73 -6.05 -11.56 -0.79
CA ILE A 73 -4.77 -11.68 -0.08
C ILE A 73 -4.99 -12.67 1.07
N THR A 74 -4.36 -13.84 0.98
CA THR A 74 -4.51 -14.91 1.97
C THR A 74 -3.69 -14.66 3.22
N SER A 75 -2.53 -14.04 3.06
CA SER A 75 -1.69 -13.67 4.19
C SER A 75 -0.71 -12.56 3.85
N VAL A 76 -0.30 -11.83 4.90
CA VAL A 76 0.79 -10.88 4.84
C VAL A 76 1.77 -11.19 5.97
N GLU A 77 3.05 -11.25 5.63
CA GLU A 77 4.15 -11.43 6.56
C GLU A 77 5.08 -10.24 6.47
N ILE A 78 5.58 -9.78 7.61
CA ILE A 78 6.65 -8.76 7.64
C ILE A 78 7.99 -9.46 7.88
N LEU A 79 9.00 -8.99 7.17
CA LEU A 79 10.39 -9.43 7.35
C LEU A 79 11.07 -8.42 8.25
N THR A 80 11.62 -8.85 9.37
CA THR A 80 12.36 -7.97 10.27
C THR A 80 13.84 -7.92 9.93
N VAL A 81 14.54 -6.87 10.38
CA VAL A 81 16.00 -6.72 10.15
C VAL A 81 16.85 -7.85 10.76
N ASP A 82 16.33 -8.53 11.78
CA ASP A 82 16.94 -9.69 12.43
C ASP A 82 16.60 -11.03 11.74
N GLY A 83 15.91 -10.99 10.60
CA GLY A 83 15.62 -12.17 9.78
C GLY A 83 14.45 -13.01 10.28
N GLU A 84 13.53 -12.43 11.06
CA GLU A 84 12.29 -13.10 11.43
C GLU A 84 11.15 -12.72 10.49
N ASP A 85 10.36 -13.73 10.14
CA ASP A 85 9.14 -13.57 9.36
C ASP A 85 7.94 -13.61 10.32
N ILE A 86 7.23 -12.49 10.42
CA ILE A 86 6.10 -12.36 11.36
C ILE A 86 4.81 -12.22 10.56
N ARG A 87 3.93 -13.21 10.70
CA ARG A 87 2.63 -13.21 10.04
C ARG A 87 1.67 -12.22 10.71
N LEU A 88 1.18 -11.24 9.95
CA LEU A 88 0.21 -10.24 10.43
C LEU A 88 -1.21 -10.79 10.53
N GLY A 89 -1.49 -11.92 9.87
CA GLY A 89 -2.80 -12.56 9.81
C GLY A 89 -3.31 -12.70 8.38
N GLY A 90 -4.58 -13.08 8.25
CA GLY A 90 -5.28 -13.30 6.99
C GLY A 90 -6.30 -14.44 7.11
N PRO A 91 -7.25 -14.57 6.16
CA PRO A 91 -7.32 -13.84 4.88
C PRO A 91 -7.81 -12.38 5.01
N LEU A 92 -7.50 -11.55 4.02
CA LEU A 92 -7.78 -10.11 4.04
C LEU A 92 -8.71 -9.74 2.89
N TYR A 93 -9.80 -9.04 3.20
CA TYR A 93 -10.69 -8.46 2.21
C TYR A 93 -9.97 -7.33 1.48
N THR A 94 -9.86 -7.48 0.17
CA THR A 94 -9.21 -6.52 -0.72
C THR A 94 -10.19 -5.99 -1.73
N PHE A 95 -10.01 -4.72 -2.09
CA PHE A 95 -10.78 -4.04 -3.12
C PHE A 95 -9.78 -3.30 -4.01
N CYS A 96 -10.10 -3.20 -5.30
CA CYS A 96 -9.34 -2.30 -6.17
C CYS A 96 -9.59 -0.85 -5.75
N ASP A 97 -8.64 0.02 -6.08
CA ASP A 97 -8.72 1.48 -5.90
C ASP A 97 -8.87 1.96 -4.45
N ILE A 98 -8.87 1.02 -3.48
CA ILE A 98 -8.93 1.29 -2.05
C ILE A 98 -7.75 0.57 -1.38
N PRO A 99 -6.90 1.27 -0.61
CA PRO A 99 -5.78 0.63 0.06
C PRO A 99 -6.26 -0.31 1.17
N LEU A 100 -5.80 -1.56 1.12
CA LEU A 100 -5.83 -2.45 2.26
C LEU A 100 -4.76 -1.97 3.26
N THR A 101 -5.18 -1.50 4.43
CA THR A 101 -4.26 -1.05 5.47
C THR A 101 -4.36 -1.92 6.72
N VAL A 102 -3.23 -2.51 7.12
CA VAL A 102 -3.11 -3.35 8.31
C VAL A 102 -2.19 -2.70 9.33
N LYS A 103 -2.53 -2.83 10.62
CA LYS A 103 -1.67 -2.36 11.71
C LYS A 103 -0.52 -3.32 11.93
N VAL A 104 0.67 -2.76 12.10
CA VAL A 104 1.90 -3.50 12.34
C VAL A 104 2.30 -3.31 13.80
N ASN A 105 1.93 -4.26 14.66
CA ASN A 105 2.20 -4.18 16.09
C ASN A 105 3.49 -4.92 16.49
N VAL A 106 4.59 -4.65 15.80
CA VAL A 106 5.92 -5.16 16.18
C VAL A 106 6.83 -4.02 16.64
N LYS A 107 7.69 -4.33 17.60
CA LYS A 107 8.70 -3.38 18.12
C LYS A 107 10.00 -3.43 17.31
N LYS A 108 10.14 -4.40 16.40
CA LYS A 108 11.32 -4.61 15.57
C LYS A 108 11.24 -3.73 14.31
N ARG A 109 12.41 -3.42 13.73
CA ARG A 109 12.46 -2.72 12.44
C ARG A 109 12.07 -3.70 11.33
N VAL A 110 11.12 -3.28 10.50
CA VAL A 110 10.63 -4.05 9.36
C VAL A 110 11.50 -3.71 8.16
N ALA A 111 12.14 -4.72 7.57
CA ALA A 111 12.98 -4.64 6.39
C ALA A 111 12.23 -4.96 5.10
N GLY A 112 11.14 -5.73 5.18
CA GLY A 112 10.38 -6.14 4.00
C GLY A 112 9.01 -6.72 4.32
N VAL A 113 8.34 -7.22 3.30
CA VAL A 113 7.02 -7.84 3.38
C VAL A 113 6.92 -8.98 2.36
N LYS A 114 6.20 -10.04 2.74
CA LYS A 114 5.72 -11.08 1.83
C LYS A 114 4.19 -11.02 1.77
N ILE A 115 3.64 -11.01 0.57
CA ILE A 115 2.19 -10.98 0.33
C ILE A 115 1.82 -12.25 -0.42
N TYR A 116 0.84 -12.98 0.12
CA TYR A 116 0.40 -14.26 -0.40
C TYR A 116 -1.01 -14.15 -1.00
N THR A 117 -1.25 -14.83 -2.12
CA THR A 117 -2.54 -14.87 -2.80
C THR A 117 -2.75 -16.17 -3.57
N PHE A 118 -4.01 -16.57 -3.76
CA PHE A 118 -4.40 -17.59 -4.74
C PHE A 118 -5.05 -16.99 -5.98
N ASP A 119 -5.26 -15.68 -6.03
CA ASP A 119 -5.76 -15.01 -7.22
C ASP A 119 -4.57 -14.73 -8.14
N GLU A 120 -4.46 -15.59 -9.14
CA GLU A 120 -3.44 -15.56 -10.18
C GLU A 120 -3.45 -14.23 -10.96
N LYS A 121 -4.59 -13.53 -10.98
CA LYS A 121 -4.78 -12.26 -11.67
C LYS A 121 -4.72 -11.05 -10.74
N LEU A 122 -4.46 -11.22 -9.44
CA LEU A 122 -4.31 -10.07 -8.55
C LEU A 122 -3.21 -9.15 -9.08
N GLU A 123 -3.47 -7.84 -9.11
CA GLU A 123 -2.48 -6.83 -9.47
C GLU A 123 -2.22 -5.87 -8.32
N LEU A 124 -0.96 -5.80 -7.88
CA LEU A 124 -0.48 -4.91 -6.84
C LEU A 124 0.34 -3.78 -7.46
N ASP A 125 -0.07 -2.54 -7.24
CA ASP A 125 0.64 -1.37 -7.77
C ASP A 125 1.69 -0.84 -6.78
N ALA A 126 1.32 -0.74 -5.51
CA ALA A 126 2.18 -0.15 -4.50
C ALA A 126 2.01 -0.79 -3.13
N VAL A 127 3.10 -0.74 -2.36
CA VAL A 127 3.13 -1.09 -0.95
C VAL A 127 3.83 0.01 -0.16
N LEU A 128 3.18 0.49 0.89
CA LEU A 128 3.68 1.54 1.77
C LEU A 128 3.86 1.01 3.19
N LEU A 129 5.07 1.16 3.72
CA LEU A 129 5.36 0.98 5.13
C LEU A 129 5.38 2.32 5.84
N THR A 130 4.45 2.53 6.77
CA THR A 130 4.36 3.75 7.57
C THR A 130 5.12 3.54 8.88
N SER A 131 6.10 4.41 9.18
CA SER A 131 6.82 4.37 10.45
C SER A 131 5.95 4.83 11.61
N ARG A 132 6.35 4.49 12.83
CA ARG A 132 5.80 5.15 14.03
C ARG A 132 6.16 6.63 14.06
N VAL A 133 5.42 7.37 14.88
CA VAL A 133 5.73 8.77 15.18
C VAL A 133 7.16 8.89 15.73
N GLN A 134 7.82 10.01 15.41
CA GLN A 134 9.17 10.33 15.89
C GLN A 134 10.26 9.37 15.40
N ASP A 135 10.02 8.60 14.32
CA ASP A 135 11.08 7.83 13.68
C ASP A 135 12.25 8.76 13.29
N PRO A 136 13.52 8.39 13.59
CA PRO A 136 14.69 9.22 13.29
C PRO A 136 14.75 9.69 11.84
N LEU A 137 14.31 8.87 10.88
CA LEU A 137 14.28 9.23 9.46
C LEU A 137 13.30 10.37 9.15
N CYS A 138 12.24 10.48 9.95
CA CYS A 138 11.17 11.45 9.78
C CYS A 138 11.37 12.72 10.63
N THR A 139 12.40 12.79 11.49
CA THR A 139 12.65 13.97 12.35
C THR A 139 12.91 15.27 11.59
N LYS A 140 13.36 15.17 10.34
CA LYS A 140 13.58 16.32 9.45
C LYS A 140 12.39 16.63 8.53
N CYS A 141 11.38 15.75 8.52
CA CYS A 141 10.19 15.96 7.70
C CYS A 141 9.34 17.09 8.27
N LYS A 142 8.89 18.00 7.41
CA LYS A 142 7.92 19.04 7.77
C LYS A 142 6.58 18.64 7.19
N SER A 143 5.50 18.78 7.97
CA SER A 143 4.15 18.61 7.45
C SER A 143 3.93 19.55 6.26
N LEU A 144 3.47 19.00 5.14
CA LEU A 144 2.98 19.80 4.03
C LEU A 144 1.76 20.61 4.50
N LYS A 145 1.72 21.87 4.08
CA LYS A 145 0.61 22.78 4.32
C LYS A 145 0.07 23.22 2.97
N TYR A 146 -1.23 23.04 2.77
CA TYR A 146 -1.92 23.43 1.55
C TYR A 146 -2.68 24.71 1.80
N LYS A 147 -2.62 25.63 0.84
CA LYS A 147 -3.50 26.79 0.78
C LYS A 147 -4.66 26.45 -0.13
N VAL A 148 -5.81 26.16 0.46
CA VAL A 148 -7.02 25.83 -0.30
C VAL A 148 -7.74 27.12 -0.66
N VAL A 149 -8.15 27.23 -1.92
CA VAL A 149 -8.93 28.35 -2.47
C VAL A 149 -10.17 27.76 -3.13
N ARG A 150 -11.33 28.36 -2.89
CA ARG A 150 -12.60 27.93 -3.48
C ARG A 150 -13.36 29.12 -4.07
N GLU A 151 -14.18 28.83 -5.07
CA GLU A 151 -15.23 29.71 -5.57
C GLU A 151 -16.57 28.93 -5.54
N PRO A 152 -17.60 29.37 -4.78
CA PRO A 152 -17.60 30.55 -3.91
C PRO A 152 -16.64 30.40 -2.71
N PRO A 153 -16.11 31.51 -2.17
CA PRO A 153 -15.14 31.49 -1.07
C PRO A 153 -15.72 30.87 0.21
N PHE A 154 -14.81 30.41 1.09
CA PHE A 154 -15.19 29.88 2.41
C PHE A 154 -15.79 30.97 3.29
N HIS A 155 -16.65 30.60 4.24
CA HIS A 155 -17.26 31.53 5.20
C HIS A 155 -16.21 32.30 6.03
N MET A 156 -15.09 31.65 6.37
CA MET A 156 -13.97 32.26 7.12
C MET A 156 -13.02 33.10 6.25
N GLY A 157 -13.31 33.25 4.95
CA GLY A 157 -12.53 34.07 4.02
C GLY A 157 -12.08 33.33 2.76
N ARG A 158 -11.28 34.01 1.94
CA ARG A 158 -10.98 33.55 0.57
C ARG A 158 -10.09 32.30 0.52
N THR A 159 -9.31 32.02 1.56
CA THR A 159 -8.35 30.91 1.58
C THR A 159 -8.19 30.32 2.97
N VAL A 160 -8.09 28.99 3.06
CA VAL A 160 -7.81 28.27 4.30
C VAL A 160 -6.48 27.53 4.18
N THR A 161 -5.68 27.52 5.25
CA THR A 161 -4.44 26.73 5.30
C THR A 161 -4.70 25.44 6.06
N VAL A 162 -4.50 24.30 5.42
CA VAL A 162 -4.76 22.97 5.98
C VAL A 162 -3.48 22.14 5.98
N ALA A 163 -3.22 21.39 7.05
CA ALA A 163 -2.10 20.45 7.08
C ALA A 163 -2.47 19.16 6.33
N GLN A 164 -1.51 18.52 5.65
CA GLN A 164 -1.77 17.29 4.88
C GLN A 164 -2.40 16.16 5.70
N ALA A 165 -2.19 16.12 7.02
CA ALA A 165 -2.79 15.13 7.91
C ALA A 165 -4.33 15.26 8.00
N GLU A 166 -4.87 16.47 7.75
CA GLU A 166 -6.29 16.79 7.81
C GLU A 166 -6.85 16.89 6.38
N ARG A 167 -6.80 15.79 5.61
CA ARG A 167 -7.29 15.76 4.20
C ARG A 167 -8.81 15.97 4.06
N THR A 168 -9.50 16.33 5.14
CA THR A 168 -10.93 16.60 5.18
C THR A 168 -11.14 18.04 5.65
N PHE A 169 -11.96 18.78 4.92
CA PHE A 169 -12.41 20.11 5.31
C PHE A 169 -13.94 20.17 5.23
N THR A 170 -14.58 20.70 6.25
CA THR A 170 -16.02 20.96 6.29
C THR A 170 -16.27 22.46 6.21
N ASP A 171 -17.12 22.87 5.26
CA ASP A 171 -17.73 24.20 5.25
C ASP A 171 -18.61 24.30 6.51
N TRP A 172 -18.19 25.14 7.47
CA TRP A 172 -19.04 25.59 8.57
C TRP A 172 -19.63 26.95 8.22
#